data_AF-A0A392VFN7-F1
#
_entry.id   AF-A0A392VFN7-F1
#
_cell.length_a   1.000
_cell.length_b   1.000
_cell.length_c   1.000
_cell.angle_alpha   90.00
_cell.angle_beta   90.00
_cell.angle_gamma   90.00
#
_symmetry.space_group_name_H-M   'P 1'
#
loop_
_entity.id
_entity.type
_entity.pdbx_description
1 polymer ?
#
loop_
_entity_poly.entity_id
_entity_poly.type
_entity_poly.pdbx_seq_one_letter_code
_entity_poly.pdbx_strand_id
1 'polypeptide(L)' 'MHLAPPNELRSLSSPWPFAWWGMDILGPFPTASGQNKYLIVAVDYFTKWIEAEPLAKISAFNI' A
#
# COMPACT_ATOMS: atom_id res chain seq x y z
N MET A 1 -14.84 8.21 -20.96
CA MET A 1 -13.77 9.20 -21.15
C MET A 1 -13.11 9.43 -19.80
N HIS A 2 -11.80 9.21 -19.69
CA HIS A 2 -11.06 9.45 -18.43
C HIS A 2 -10.75 10.95 -18.37
N LEU A 3 -11.34 11.65 -17.41
CA LEU A 3 -11.06 13.07 -17.19
C LEU A 3 -9.67 13.19 -16.59
N ALA A 4 -8.84 14.09 -17.13
CA ALA A 4 -7.56 14.43 -16.52
C ALA A 4 -7.81 14.96 -15.09
N PRO A 5 -6.87 14.73 -14.16
CA PRO A 5 -7.01 15.26 -12.81
C PRO A 5 -7.20 16.78 -12.85
N PRO A 6 -8.04 17.34 -11.97
CA PRO A 6 -8.37 18.77 -11.98
C PRO A 6 -7.15 19.67 -11.68
N ASN A 7 -6.07 19.11 -11.14
CA ASN A 7 -4.83 19.78 -10.79
C ASN A 7 -3.61 19.03 -11.35
N GLU A 8 -2.51 19.77 -11.56
CA GLU A 8 -1.23 19.16 -11.92
C GLU A 8 -0.73 18.21 -10.82
N LEU A 9 -0.29 17.02 -11.24
CA LEU A 9 0.32 16.05 -10.34
C LEU A 9 1.72 16.52 -9.96
N ARG A 10 2.04 16.45 -8.67
CA ARG A 10 3.39 16.75 -8.16
C ARG A 10 4.11 15.46 -7.79
N SER A 11 5.36 15.35 -8.24
CA SER A 11 6.26 14.29 -7.79
C SER A 11 6.65 14.53 -6.34
N LEU A 12 6.45 13.51 -5.49
CA LEU A 12 6.92 13.52 -4.11
C LEU A 12 8.34 12.96 -4.07
N SER A 13 9.28 13.71 -3.48
CA SER A 13 10.62 13.24 -3.15
C SER A 13 10.79 13.22 -1.63
N SER A 14 10.98 12.03 -1.06
CA SER A 14 11.33 11.88 0.36
C SER A 14 12.78 12.34 0.59
N PRO A 15 13.12 12.96 1.74
CA PRO A 15 14.49 13.42 2.02
C PRO A 15 15.43 12.32 2.54
N TRP A 16 14.91 11.22 3.12
CA TRP A 16 15.69 10.07 3.60
C TRP A 16 14.80 8.81 3.75
N PRO A 17 15.37 7.60 3.94
CA PRO A 17 14.59 6.38 4.12
C PRO A 17 13.56 6.50 5.25
N PHE A 18 12.34 6.04 5.00
CA PHE A 18 11.20 6.01 5.94
C PHE A 18 10.68 7.38 6.41
N ALA A 19 11.13 8.50 5.82
CA ALA A 19 10.52 9.80 6.11
C ALA A 19 9.07 9.87 5.59
N TRP A 20 8.85 9.36 4.38
CA TRP A 20 7.54 9.18 3.76
C TRP A 20 7.43 7.80 3.14
N TRP A 21 6.25 7.22 3.25
CA TRP A 21 5.92 5.91 2.71
C TRP A 21 4.45 5.87 2.34
N GLY A 22 4.12 5.03 1.37
CA GLY A 22 2.74 4.76 0.95
C GLY A 22 2.29 3.40 1.46
N MET A 23 1.02 3.30 1.80
CA MET A 23 0.36 2.03 2.10
C MET A 23 -0.77 1.76 1.13
N ASP A 24 -0.95 0.50 0.78
CA ASP A 24 -2.16 0.05 0.12
C ASP A 24 -2.54 -1.36 0.57
N ILE A 25 -3.79 -1.74 0.34
CA ILE A 25 -4.27 -3.10 0.57
C ILE A 25 -4.71 -3.69 -0.77
N LEU A 26 -4.07 -4.79 -1.15
CA LEU A 26 -4.38 -5.52 -2.37
C LEU A 26 -5.26 -6.73 -2.08
N GLY A 27 -6.22 -7.00 -2.96
CA GLY A 27 -7.06 -8.20 -2.92
C GLY A 27 -8.56 -7.92 -3.11
N PRO A 28 -9.43 -8.92 -2.90
CA PRO A 28 -9.10 -10.25 -2.40
C PRO A 28 -8.46 -11.16 -3.46
N PHE A 29 -7.45 -11.93 -3.04
CA PHE A 29 -6.81 -13.02 -3.79
C PHE A 29 -7.45 -14.38 -3.44
N PRO A 30 -7.13 -15.46 -4.18
CA PRO A 30 -7.43 -16.82 -3.73
C PRO A 30 -6.95 -17.05 -2.30
N THR A 31 -7.78 -17.69 -1.48
CA THR A 31 -7.52 -17.86 -0.05
C THR A 31 -6.35 -18.82 0.16
N ALA A 32 -5.32 -18.32 0.82
CA ALA A 32 -4.16 -19.09 1.26
C ALA A 32 -4.36 -19.66 2.67
N SER A 33 -3.30 -20.26 3.22
CA SER A 33 -3.28 -20.71 4.62
C SER A 33 -3.64 -19.57 5.58
N GLY A 34 -4.31 -19.91 6.68
CA GLY A 34 -4.70 -18.93 7.70
C GLY A 34 -5.83 -17.98 7.25
N GLN A 35 -6.58 -18.32 6.20
CA GLN A 35 -7.63 -17.46 5.61
C GLN A 35 -7.10 -16.17 4.97
N ASN A 36 -5.78 -16.10 4.75
CA ASN A 36 -5.12 -14.94 4.14
C ASN A 36 -5.59 -14.78 2.69
N LYS A 37 -6.12 -13.60 2.39
CA LYS A 37 -6.66 -13.26 1.08
C LYS A 37 -6.39 -11.81 0.67
N TYR A 38 -5.70 -11.05 1.50
CA TYR A 38 -5.25 -9.70 1.19
C TYR A 38 -3.75 -9.57 1.44
N LEU A 39 -3.14 -8.55 0.85
CA LEU A 39 -1.78 -8.11 1.18
C LEU A 39 -1.85 -6.65 1.62
N ILE A 40 -1.29 -6.32 2.77
CA ILE A 40 -0.95 -4.93 3.09
C ILE A 40 0.45 -4.67 2.56
N VAL A 41 0.61 -3.61 1.77
CA VAL A 41 1.86 -3.28 1.12
C VAL A 41 2.31 -1.90 1.60
N ALA A 42 3.55 -1.80 2.05
CA ALA A 42 4.19 -0.56 2.43
C ALA A 42 5.36 -0.28 1.47
N VAL A 43 5.42 0.95 0.93
CA VAL A 43 6.48 1.36 0.00
C VAL A 43 7.18 2.59 0.54
N ASP A 44 8.48 2.47 0.84
CA ASP A 44 9.31 3.62 1.18
C ASP A 44 9.53 4.50 -0.06
N TYR A 45 9.21 5.79 0.05
CA TYR A 45 9.28 6.70 -1.10
C TYR A 45 10.70 7.05 -1.52
N PHE A 46 11.68 6.95 -0.60
CA PHE A 46 13.08 7.25 -0.88
C PHE A 46 13.77 6.10 -1.60
N THR A 47 13.85 4.93 -0.96
CA THR A 47 14.56 3.75 -1.45
C THR A 47 13.77 2.94 -2.47
N LYS A 48 12.45 3.18 -2.57
CA LYS A 48 11.50 2.31 -3.29
C LYS A 48 11.47 0.89 -2.76
N TRP A 49 11.94 0.68 -1.53
CA TRP A 49 11.84 -0.59 -0.83
C TRP A 49 10.38 -0.91 -0.48
N ILE A 50 10.02 -2.18 -0.57
CA ILE A 50 8.64 -2.67 -0.44
C ILE A 50 8.60 -3.76 0.63
N GLU A 51 7.66 -3.65 1.57
CA GLU A 51 7.24 -4.75 2.45
C GLU A 51 5.81 -5.14 2.10
N ALA A 52 5.51 -6.45 2.09
CA ALA A 52 4.16 -6.95 1.89
C ALA A 52 3.84 -8.08 2.87
N GLU A 53 2.75 -7.93 3.61
CA GLU A 53 2.32 -8.89 4.64
C GLU A 53 0.91 -9.43 4.34
N PRO A 54 0.67 -10.75 4.51
CA PRO A 54 -0.62 -11.34 4.25
C PRO A 54 -1.63 -11.05 5.37
N LEU A 55 -2.86 -10.73 4.99
CA LEU A 55 -3.97 -10.48 5.92
C LEU A 55 -5.17 -11.38 5.61
N ALA A 56 -5.76 -11.94 6.66
CA ALA A 56 -7.03 -12.67 6.59
C ALA A 56 -8.24 -11.72 6.56
N LYS A 57 -8.13 -10.58 7.25
CA LYS A 57 -9.19 -9.58 7.41
C LYS A 57 -8.61 -8.17 7.31
N ILE A 58 -9.37 -7.26 6.72
CA ILE A 58 -9.09 -5.82 6.75
C ILE A 58 -9.90 -5.20 7.90
N SER A 59 -9.22 -4.64 8.90
CA SER A 59 -9.85 -3.86 9.97
C SER A 59 -8.92 -2.73 10.41
N ALA A 60 -9.51 -1.58 10.77
CA ALA A 60 -8.78 -0.49 11.39
C ALA A 60 -8.49 -0.74 12.89
N PHE A 61 -9.22 -1.69 13.48
CA PHE A 61 -9.05 -2.11 14.87
C PHE A 61 -8.28 -3.42 14.91
N ASN A 62 -7.25 -3.44 15.75
CA ASN A 62 -6.63 -4.67 16.22
C ASN A 62 -7.48 -5.14 17.40
N ILE A 63 -8.28 -6.19 17.22
CA ILE A 63 -8.99 -6.86 18.32
C ILE A 63 -8.30 -8.20 18.55
#